data_AF-A0A534ZIF3-F1
#
_entry.id   AF-A0A534ZIF3-F1
#
_cell.length_a   1.000
_cell.length_b   1.000
_cell.length_c   1.000
_cell.angle_alpha   90.00
_cell.angle_beta   90.00
_cell.angle_gamma   90.00
#
_symmetry.space_group_name_H-M   'P 1'
#
loop_
_entity.id
_entity.type
_entity.pdbx_description
1 polymer ?
#
loop_
_entity_poly.entity_id
_entity_poly.type
_entity_poly.pdbx_seq_one_letter_code
_entity_poly.pdbx_strand_id
1 'polypeptide(L)' 'WVHLRLCRTCGHVGCCDSSPNRHATRHFHATHHPIIEGYDPPEGWAWCYVDEVTLDLGDDATPQRGPIPRYV' A
#
# COMPACT_ATOMS: atom_id res chain seq x y z
N TRP A 1 2.58 12.99 -0.40
CA TRP A 1 2.73 11.71 0.33
C TRP A 1 4.13 11.22 0.11
N VAL A 2 4.71 10.45 1.04
CA VAL A 2 6.07 9.91 0.84
C VAL A 2 6.03 8.66 -0.06
N HIS A 3 5.13 7.73 0.27
CA HIS A 3 4.88 6.51 -0.50
C HIS A 3 3.38 6.19 -0.54
N LEU A 4 2.94 5.50 -1.60
CA LEU A 4 1.58 4.98 -1.73
C LEU A 4 1.54 3.49 -1.41
N ARG A 5 0.44 3.09 -0.77
CA ARG A 5 0.09 1.72 -0.42
C ARG A 5 -1.24 1.36 -1.06
N LEU A 6 -1.31 0.20 -1.71
CA LEU A 6 -2.52 -0.32 -2.34
C LEU A 6 -3.06 -1.49 -1.54
N CYS A 7 -4.35 -1.48 -1.22
CA CYS A 7 -5.00 -2.61 -0.56
C CYS A 7 -5.27 -3.75 -1.55
N ARG A 8 -4.69 -4.94 -1.31
CA ARG A 8 -4.86 -6.10 -2.20
C ARG A 8 -6.27 -6.70 -2.17
N THR A 9 -7.08 -6.36 -1.17
CA THR A 9 -8.46 -6.85 -1.05
C THR A 9 -9.45 -6.06 -1.88
N CYS A 10 -9.29 -4.72 -1.95
CA CYS A 10 -10.30 -3.84 -2.56
C CYS A 10 -9.76 -2.78 -3.52
N GLY A 11 -8.44 -2.73 -3.74
CA GLY A 11 -7.80 -1.77 -4.64
C GLY A 11 -7.74 -0.32 -4.14
N HIS A 12 -8.08 -0.05 -2.87
CA HIS A 12 -7.97 1.29 -2.29
C HIS A 12 -6.50 1.72 -2.20
N VAL A 13 -6.19 2.97 -2.56
CA VAL A 13 -4.83 3.53 -2.48
C VAL A 13 -4.77 4.58 -1.38
N GLY A 14 -3.88 4.37 -0.41
CA GLY A 14 -3.64 5.26 0.72
C GLY A 14 -2.16 5.65 0.83
N CYS A 15 -1.87 6.77 1.47
CA CYS A 15 -0.50 7.12 1.84
C CYS A 15 -0.01 6.27 3.02
N CYS A 16 1.30 5.99 3.04
CA CYS A 16 1.95 5.23 4.11
C CYS A 16 1.93 5.94 5.48
N ASP A 17 2.35 5.23 6.52
CA ASP A 17 2.39 5.74 7.90
C ASP A 17 3.35 6.90 8.13
N SER A 18 4.39 7.01 7.29
CA SER A 18 5.31 8.15 7.29
C SER A 18 4.67 9.42 6.72
N SER A 19 3.46 9.35 6.16
CA SER A 19 2.69 10.52 5.72
C SER A 19 1.78 11.02 6.85
N PRO A 20 1.55 12.34 7.00
CA PRO A 20 0.84 12.92 8.14
C PRO A 20 -0.54 12.31 8.42
N ASN A 21 -1.24 11.90 7.35
CA ASN A 21 -2.63 11.43 7.44
C ASN A 21 -2.78 9.91 7.64
N ARG A 22 -1.72 9.13 7.42
CA ARG A 22 -1.70 7.65 7.62
C ARG A 22 -2.92 6.93 7.02
N HIS A 23 -3.22 7.19 5.75
CA HIS A 23 -4.47 6.69 5.15
C HIS A 23 -4.51 5.16 5.03
N ALA A 24 -3.39 4.49 4.74
CA ALA A 24 -3.36 3.03 4.62
C ALA A 24 -3.77 2.33 5.93
N THR A 25 -3.25 2.80 7.06
CA THR A 25 -3.56 2.24 8.38
C THR A 25 -4.97 2.59 8.85
N ARG A 26 -5.44 3.83 8.61
CA ARG A 26 -6.85 4.18 8.85
C ARG A 26 -7.80 3.30 8.04
N HIS A 27 -7.46 3.04 6.79
CA HIS A 27 -8.22 2.14 5.92
C HIS A 27 -8.26 0.73 6.50
N PHE A 28 -7.13 0.18 6.93
CA PHE A 28 -7.09 -1.11 7.63
C PHE A 28 -8.02 -1.15 8.85
N HIS A 29 -7.95 -0.17 9.75
CA HIS A 29 -8.82 -0.14 10.93
C HIS A 29 -10.32 -0.02 10.60
N ALA A 30 -10.66 0.62 9.47
CA ALA A 30 -12.04 0.78 9.04
C ALA A 30 -12.61 -0.47 8.35
N THR A 31 -11.80 -1.14 7.51
CA THR A 31 -12.28 -2.24 6.64
C THR A 31 -11.78 -3.61 7.04
N HIS A 32 -10.79 -3.70 7.93
CA HIS A 32 -10.08 -4.92 8.30
C HIS A 32 -9.44 -5.63 7.09
N HIS A 33 -9.02 -4.88 6.07
CA HIS A 33 -8.24 -5.46 4.95
C HIS A 33 -6.76 -5.56 5.34
N PRO A 34 -6.24 -6.77 5.58
CA PRO A 34 -4.97 -6.92 6.29
C PRO A 34 -3.75 -6.66 5.40
N ILE A 35 -3.87 -6.84 4.08
CA ILE A 35 -2.74 -6.83 3.15
C ILE A 35 -2.71 -5.54 2.34
N ILE A 36 -1.59 -4.82 2.44
CA ILE A 36 -1.26 -3.68 1.59
C ILE A 36 0.00 -3.96 0.77
N GLU A 37 0.09 -3.40 -0.42
CA GLU A 37 1.21 -3.50 -1.34
C GLU A 37 1.91 -2.14 -1.49
N GLY A 38 3.24 -2.14 -1.64
CA GLY A 38 3.96 -0.94 -2.08
C GLY A 38 3.62 -0.56 -3.52
N TYR A 39 2.90 0.55 -3.71
CA TYR A 39 2.41 0.96 -5.03
C TYR A 39 3.22 2.08 -5.68
N ASP A 40 3.83 2.96 -4.86
CA ASP A 40 4.75 4.01 -5.33
C ASP A 40 5.95 4.14 -4.38
N PRO A 41 7.15 3.64 -4.77
CA PRO A 41 7.42 2.87 -5.99
C PRO A 41 6.80 1.46 -5.96
N PRO A 42 6.65 0.78 -7.12
CA PRO A 42 6.16 -0.60 -7.21
C PRO A 42 7.29 -1.55 -6.83
N GLU A 43 7.53 -1.69 -5.52
CA GLU A 43 8.69 -2.38 -4.96
C GLU A 43 8.54 -3.91 -4.93
N GLY A 44 7.37 -4.45 -5.31
CA GLY A 44 7.15 -5.90 -5.37
C GLY A 44 7.01 -6.57 -4.01
N TRP A 45 6.57 -5.86 -2.98
CA TRP A 45 6.31 -6.43 -1.66
C TRP A 45 4.94 -6.03 -1.12
N ALA A 46 4.42 -6.84 -0.20
CA ALA A 46 3.23 -6.55 0.58
C ALA A 46 3.50 -6.66 2.09
N TRP A 47 2.66 -6.00 2.88
CA TRP A 47 2.69 -6.03 4.33
C TRP A 47 1.34 -6.50 4.85
N CYS A 48 1.37 -7.48 5.75
CA CYS A 48 0.21 -7.91 6.51
C CYS A 48 0.17 -7.19 7.86
N TYR A 49 -0.85 -6.37 8.09
CA TYR A 49 -1.03 -5.66 9.37
C TYR A 49 -1.29 -6.59 10.56
N VAL A 50 -1.87 -7.76 10.33
CA VAL A 50 -2.25 -8.70 11.40
C VAL A 50 -1.07 -9.56 11.82
N ASP A 51 -0.32 -10.06 10.83
CA ASP A 51 0.80 -10.97 11.07
C ASP A 51 2.13 -10.22 11.27
N GLU A 52 2.15 -8.91 11.00
CA GLU A 52 3.34 -8.05 11.04
C GLU A 52 4.52 -8.60 10.23
N VAL A 53 4.21 -9.20 9.08
CA VAL A 53 5.20 -9.76 8.14
C VAL A 53 5.19 -9.03 6.80
N THR A 54 6.38 -8.95 6.21
CA THR A 54 6.57 -8.57 4.81
C THR A 54 6.47 -9.82 3.94
N LEU A 55 5.69 -9.71 2.88
CA LEU A 55 5.51 -10.71 1.84
C LEU A 55 6.25 -10.23 0.59
N ASP A 56 7.05 -11.09 -0.01
CA ASP A 56 7.60 -10.85 -1.34
C ASP A 56 6.53 -11.20 -2.38
N LEU A 57 6.16 -10.24 -3.22
CA LEU A 57 5.21 -10.45 -4.32
C LEU A 57 5.91 -10.83 -5.62
N GLY A 58 7.22 -10.59 -5.76
CA GLY A 58 7.94 -10.77 -7.01
C GLY A 58 7.21 -10.13 -8.20
N ASP A 59 6.80 -10.96 -9.15
CA ASP A 59 6.12 -10.54 -10.39
C ASP A 59 4.58 -10.33 -10.22
N ASP A 60 4.00 -10.64 -9.06
CA ASP A 60 2.56 -10.50 -8.77
C ASP A 60 2.16 -9.08 -8.29
N ALA A 61 3.08 -8.12 -8.43
CA ALA A 61 2.85 -6.71 -8.12
C ALA A 61 1.75 -6.10 -9.00
N THR A 62 0.95 -5.21 -8.43
CA THR A 62 -0.13 -4.52 -9.12
C THR A 62 0.46 -3.56 -10.16
N PRO A 63 0.10 -3.69 -11.46
CA PRO A 63 0.61 -2.78 -12.48
C PRO A 63 0.09 -1.36 -12.26
N GLN A 64 0.97 -0.37 -12.49
CA GLN A 64 0.57 1.03 -12.50
C GLN A 64 -0.20 1.34 -13.80
N ARG A 65 -1.42 1.84 -13.66
CA ARG A 65 -2.30 2.16 -14.82
C ARG A 65 -1.89 3.44 -15.55
N GLY A 66 -0.99 4.23 -14.98
CA GLY A 66 -0.51 5.50 -15.51
C GLY A 66 0.50 6.16 -14.57
N PRO A 67 1.06 7.31 -14.96
CA PRO A 67 2.04 8.02 -14.14
C PRO A 67 1.41 8.48 -12.82
N ILE A 68 2.07 8.14 -11.70
CA ILE A 68 1.68 8.60 -10.36
C ILE A 68 2.34 9.95 -10.11
N PRO A 69 1.57 11.04 -9.91
CA PRO A 69 2.16 12.34 -9.61
C PRO A 69 2.88 12.29 -8.26
N ARG A 70 4.14 12.76 -8.23
CA ARG A 70 4.92 12.90 -6.99
C ARG A 70 4.89 14.35 -6.55
N TYR A 71 4.57 14.58 -5.28
CA TYR A 71 4.39 15.92 -4.69
C TYR A 71 5.44 16.23 -3.61
N VAL A 72 6.45 15.38 -3.47
CA VAL A 72 7.62 15.52 -2.59
C VAL A 72 8.88 15.22 -3.37
#